data_AF-A0A7J2SB48-F1
#
_entry.id   AF-A0A7J2SB48-F1
#
_cell.length_a   1.000
_cell.length_b   1.000
_cell.length_c   1.000
_cell.angle_alpha   90.00
_cell.angle_beta   90.00
_cell.angle_gamma   90.00
#
_symmetry.space_group_name_H-M   'P 1'
#
loop_
_entity.id
_entity.type
_entity.pdbx_description
1 polymer ?
#
loop_
_entity_poly.entity_id
_entity_poly.type
_entity_poly.pdbx_seq_one_letter_code
_entity_poly.pdbx_strand_id
1 'polypeptide(L)' 'MTKYIYIDESGDMGEKGSRHIVIAAVIVDDQHPLKRIIKNMRRHKFKKELKKATEIKANKSSPQIIIICWKN' A
#
# COMPACT_ATOMS: atom_id res chain seq x y z
N MET A 1 23.54 10.34 4.93
CA MET A 1 22.86 9.78 3.73
C MET A 1 21.46 9.38 4.16
N THR A 2 20.42 9.91 3.54
CA THR A 2 19.03 9.66 3.98
C THR A 2 18.57 8.29 3.47
N LYS A 3 18.16 7.40 4.39
CA LYS A 3 17.58 6.10 4.05
C LYS A 3 16.06 6.23 3.99
N TYR A 4 15.43 5.53 3.04
CA TYR A 4 13.98 5.42 2.95
C TYR A 4 13.55 4.04 3.44
N ILE A 5 12.48 3.98 4.22
CA ILE A 5 11.92 2.74 4.75
C ILE A 5 10.48 2.63 4.28
N TYR A 6 10.15 1.50 3.67
CA TYR A 6 8.80 1.10 3.32
C TYR A 6 8.38 -0.03 4.25
N ILE A 7 7.23 0.12 4.89
CA ILE A 7 6.69 -0.88 5.81
C ILE A 7 5.35 -1.34 5.25
N ASP A 8 5.15 -2.64 5.23
CA ASP A 8 3.88 -3.28 4.92
C ASP A 8 3.50 -4.20 6.07
N GLU A 9 2.21 -4.25 6.36
CA GLU A 9 1.65 -5.02 7.46
C GLU A 9 0.61 -5.97 6.89
N SER A 10 0.64 -7.22 7.36
CA SER A 10 -0.33 -8.24 6.99
C SER A 10 -0.82 -8.98 8.23
N GLY A 11 -2.14 -8.99 8.39
CA GLY A 11 -2.83 -9.67 9.48
C GLY A 11 -3.89 -8.78 10.11
N ASP A 12 -5.13 -9.24 10.16
CA ASP A 12 -6.20 -8.46 10.81
C ASP A 12 -6.15 -8.60 12.33
N MET A 13 -6.32 -7.51 13.06
CA MET A 13 -6.51 -7.53 14.52
C MET A 13 -7.99 -7.67 14.90
N GLY A 14 -8.29 -8.39 15.99
CA GLY A 14 -9.64 -8.51 16.57
C GLY A 14 -10.02 -9.92 17.02
N GLU A 15 -11.25 -10.11 17.52
CA GLU A 15 -11.75 -11.41 18.04
C GLU A 15 -11.74 -12.55 17.02
N LYS A 16 -11.81 -12.23 15.72
CA LYS A 16 -11.64 -13.17 14.59
C LYS A 16 -10.36 -12.89 13.77
N GLY A 17 -9.45 -12.10 14.34
CA GLY A 17 -8.23 -11.66 13.69
C GLY A 17 -7.21 -12.78 13.50
N SER A 18 -6.17 -12.46 12.75
CA SER A 18 -5.02 -13.35 12.54
C SER A 18 -4.27 -13.56 13.86
N ARG A 19 -3.81 -14.79 14.10
CA ARG A 19 -3.00 -15.12 15.29
C ARG A 19 -1.65 -14.42 15.32
N HIS A 20 -1.13 -14.07 14.14
CA HIS A 20 0.15 -13.44 13.97
C HIS A 20 -0.02 -12.24 13.05
N ILE A 21 0.79 -11.21 13.30
CA ILE A 21 0.94 -10.05 12.44
C ILE A 21 2.32 -10.17 11.81
N VAL A 22 2.37 -10.04 10.49
CA VAL A 22 3.62 -10.04 9.74
C VAL A 22 3.91 -8.60 9.33
N ILE A 23 5.07 -8.11 9.78
CA ILE A 23 5.57 -6.80 9.38
C ILE A 23 6.75 -7.02 8.44
N ALA A 24 6.64 -6.51 7.22
CA ALA A 24 7.72 -6.50 6.24
C ALA A 24 8.28 -5.08 6.13
N ALA A 25 9.61 -4.96 6.05
CA ALA A 25 10.29 -3.68 5.87
C ALA A 25 11.34 -3.75 4.76
N VAL A 26 11.36 -2.72 3.90
CA VAL A 26 12.36 -2.56 2.83
C VAL A 26 13.06 -1.22 3.01
N ILE A 27 14.38 -1.26 3.16
CA ILE A 27 15.23 -0.07 3.32
C ILE A 27 16.00 0.16 2.02
N VAL A 28 15.92 1.38 1.48
CA VAL A 28 16.64 1.76 0.27
C VAL A 28 17.34 3.11 0.42
N ASP A 29 18.41 3.28 -0.34
CA ASP A 29 19.10 4.57 -0.49
C ASP A 29 18.39 5.49 -1.47
N ASP A 30 17.81 4.93 -2.53
CA ASP A 30 17.03 5.65 -3.53
C ASP A 30 15.60 5.08 -3.63
N GLN A 31 14.62 5.94 -3.36
CA GLN A 31 13.19 5.63 -3.47
C GLN A 31 12.65 5.68 -4.91
N HIS A 32 13.37 6.27 -5.87
CA HIS A 32 12.86 6.52 -7.23
C HIS A 32 12.45 5.24 -7.97
N PRO A 33 13.24 4.15 -7.94
CA PRO A 33 12.87 2.88 -8.59
C PRO A 33 11.58 2.29 -8.03
N LEU A 34 11.42 2.28 -6.70
CA LEU A 34 10.23 1.77 -6.02
C LEU A 34 8.99 2.59 -6.37
N LYS A 35 9.08 3.93 -6.33
CA LYS A 35 7.99 4.82 -6.74
C LYS A 35 7.57 4.58 -8.19
N ARG A 36 8.53 4.38 -9.09
CA ARG A 36 8.25 4.09 -10.51
C ARG A 36 7.51 2.77 -10.68
N ILE A 37 7.92 1.71 -9.97
CA ILE A 37 7.24 0.41 -10.00
C ILE A 37 5.80 0.55 -9.51
N ILE A 38 5.57 1.17 -8.36
CA ILE A 38 4.22 1.40 -7.80
C ILE A 38 3.34 2.18 -8.80
N LYS A 39 3.87 3.26 -9.37
CA LYS A 39 3.16 4.08 -10.37
C LYS A 39 2.79 3.27 -11.61
N ASN A 40 3.70 2.46 -12.13
CA ASN A 40 3.47 1.63 -13.31
C ASN A 40 2.47 0.51 -13.04
N MET A 41 2.55 -0.14 -11.87
CA MET A 41 1.57 -1.14 -11.43
C MET A 41 0.16 -0.57 -11.38
N ARG A 42 -0.01 0.61 -10.77
CA ARG A 42 -1.30 1.31 -10.66
C ARG A 42 -1.88 1.74 -12.01
N ARG A 43 -1.04 2.26 -12.90
CA ARG A 43 -1.48 2.85 -14.18
C ARG A 43 -1.72 1.81 -15.28
N HIS A 44 -0.89 0.77 -15.37
CA HIS A 44 -0.85 -0.11 -16.54
C HIS A 44 -1.19 -1.56 -16.23
N LYS A 45 -0.52 -2.16 -15.22
CA LYS A 45 -0.56 -3.62 -15.03
C LYS A 45 -1.80 -4.12 -14.31
N PHE A 46 -2.22 -3.44 -13.24
CA PHE A 46 -3.26 -3.93 -12.33
C PHE A 46 -4.46 -2.99 -12.21
N LYS A 47 -4.71 -2.14 -13.21
CA LYS A 47 -5.76 -1.10 -13.12
C LYS A 47 -7.16 -1.68 -12.87
N LYS A 48 -7.45 -2.90 -13.34
CA LYS A 48 -8.74 -3.58 -13.16
C LYS A 48 -8.82 -4.32 -11.83
N GLU A 49 -7.76 -5.02 -11.44
CA GLU A 49 -7.64 -5.75 -10.17
C GLU A 49 -7.60 -4.79 -8.98
N LEU A 50 -6.86 -3.68 -9.10
CA LEU A 50 -6.76 -2.63 -8.09
C LEU A 50 -8.03 -1.79 -7.93
N LYS A 51 -9.00 -1.88 -8.83
CA LYS A 51 -10.34 -1.32 -8.57
C LYS A 51 -11.10 -2.14 -7.52
N LYS A 52 -10.84 -3.44 -7.47
CA LYS A 52 -11.50 -4.38 -6.54
C LYS A 52 -10.73 -4.55 -5.23
N ALA A 53 -9.41 -4.32 -5.23
CA ALA A 53 -8.60 -4.33 -4.01
C ALA A 53 -8.98 -3.14 -3.10
N THR A 54 -9.82 -3.41 -2.10
CA THR A 54 -10.29 -2.43 -1.11
C THR A 54 -9.16 -1.87 -0.26
N GLU A 55 -8.17 -2.71 0.03
CA GLU A 55 -7.00 -2.45 0.87
C GLU A 55 -6.07 -1.39 0.25
N ILE A 56 -5.81 -1.48 -1.05
CA ILE A 56 -4.85 -0.60 -1.74
C ILE A 56 -5.45 0.79 -2.06
N LYS A 57 -6.77 0.93 -2.00
CA LYS A 57 -7.47 2.16 -2.42
C LYS A 57 -8.36 2.80 -1.36
N ALA A 58 -8.39 2.25 -0.15
CA ALA A 58 -9.28 2.73 0.89
C ALA A 58 -10.74 2.87 0.39
N ASN A 59 -11.15 2.04 -0.59
CA ASN A 59 -12.41 2.20 -1.34
C ASN A 59 -13.66 2.06 -0.45
N LYS A 60 -13.50 1.52 0.76
CA LYS A 60 -14.54 1.43 1.79
C LYS A 60 -14.32 2.40 2.96
N SER A 61 -13.27 3.21 2.90
CA SER A 61 -12.99 4.25 3.89
C SER A 61 -13.74 5.53 3.54
N SER A 62 -13.76 6.49 4.47
CA SER A 62 -14.47 7.75 4.28
C SER A 62 -13.94 8.51 3.04
N PRO A 63 -14.77 9.34 2.39
CA PRO A 63 -14.38 10.10 1.19
C PRO A 63 -13.09 10.90 1.37
N GLN A 64 -12.83 11.37 2.59
CA GLN A 64 -11.62 12.12 2.96
C GLN A 64 -10.36 11.26 2.83
N ILE A 65 -10.41 9.99 3.27
CA ILE A 65 -9.28 9.05 3.20
C ILE A 65 -9.04 8.61 1.75
N ILE A 66 -10.12 8.40 0.98
CA ILE A 66 -10.03 8.06 -0.44
C ILE A 66 -9.30 9.17 -1.21
N ILE A 67 -9.61 10.45 -0.97
CA ILE A 67 -8.95 11.58 -1.65
C ILE A 67 -7.44 11.59 -1.40
N ILE A 68 -6.99 11.28 -0.17
CA ILE A 68 -5.57 11.22 0.17
C ILE A 68 -4.87 10.06 -0.54
N CYS A 69 -5.49 8.89 -0.60
CA CYS A 69 -4.97 7.73 -1.33
C CYS A 69 -4.94 7.94 -2.86
N TRP A 70 -5.83 8.78 -3.40
CA TRP A 70 -5.91 9.10 -4.83
C TRP A 70 -5.05 10.28 -5.28
N LYS A 71 -4.56 11.15 -4.38
CA LYS A 71 -3.81 12.38 -4.73
C LYS A 71 -2.30 12.22 -4.97
N ASN A 72 -1.74 11.01 -5.00
CA ASN A 72 -0.32 10.75 -5.31
C ASN A 72 -0.09 10.05 -6.66
#